data_AF-A0AAX6N0Y4-F1
#
_entry.id   AF-A0AAX6N0Y4-F1
#
_cell.length_a   1.000
_cell.length_b   1.000
_cell.length_c   1.000
_cell.angle_alpha   90.00
_cell.angle_beta   90.00
_cell.angle_gamma   90.00
#
_symmetry.space_group_name_H-M   'P 1'
#
loop_
_entity.id
_entity.type
_entity.pdbx_description
1 polymer ?
#
loop_
_entity_poly.entity_id
_entity_poly.type
_entity_poly.pdbx_seq_one_letter_code
_entity_poly.pdbx_strand_id
1 'polypeptide(L)'
;MPETGDTWDGELDKTIPIAIIGMSFQFPDDATSAESFWSMMMEGRCASRDFPADRLGGSALYHPDPSRGDSELGAFDAPFFSISASEAEAMDPQSRALLETTYRALENGRHHSTSLKTPYLG
;
A
#
# COMPACT_ATOMS: atom_id res chain seq x y z
N MET A 1 -4.05 41.38 30.29
CA MET A 1 -3.54 40.33 29.39
C MET A 1 -4.72 39.44 29.06
N PRO A 2 -5.08 39.19 27.78
CA PRO A 2 -6.26 38.40 27.45
C PRO A 2 -6.01 36.91 27.72
N GLU A 3 -7.08 36.25 28.14
CA GLU A 3 -7.19 34.81 28.26
C GLU A 3 -7.79 34.25 26.95
N THR A 4 -7.13 33.27 26.36
CA THR A 4 -7.60 32.43 25.25
C THR A 4 -6.85 31.11 25.41
N GLY A 5 -7.45 29.95 25.66
CA GLY A 5 -8.77 29.50 25.25
C GLY A 5 -8.67 28.30 24.32
N ASP A 6 -7.71 27.39 24.55
CA ASP A 6 -7.59 26.12 23.79
C ASP A 6 -7.53 24.95 24.80
N THR A 7 -8.55 24.84 25.66
CA THR A 7 -8.84 23.53 26.25
C THR A 7 -9.37 22.68 25.12
N TRP A 8 -8.56 21.75 24.59
CA TRP A 8 -9.06 20.72 23.69
C TRP A 8 -10.15 19.94 24.41
N ASP A 9 -11.40 20.31 24.14
CA ASP A 9 -12.64 19.63 24.47
C ASP A 9 -12.75 18.42 23.53
N GLY A 10 -11.85 17.45 23.77
CA GLY A 10 -11.81 16.14 23.14
C GLY A 10 -12.98 15.26 23.60
N GLU A 11 -14.20 15.76 23.45
CA GLU A 11 -15.35 14.89 23.34
C GLU A 11 -15.17 14.14 22.02
N LEU A 12 -14.69 12.89 22.10
CA LEU A 12 -14.81 11.94 21.00
C LEU A 12 -16.31 11.77 20.76
N ASP A 13 -16.84 12.65 19.91
CA ASP A 13 -18.22 12.59 19.46
C ASP A 13 -18.47 11.17 18.94
N LYS A 14 -19.63 10.65 19.35
CA LYS A 14 -19.99 9.23 19.33
C LYS A 14 -19.55 8.56 18.03
N THR A 15 -18.67 7.57 18.19
CA THR A 15 -18.32 6.48 17.26
C THR A 15 -19.09 6.49 15.92
N ILE A 16 -18.69 7.36 14.99
CA ILE A 16 -19.21 7.33 13.63
C ILE A 16 -18.73 6.01 13.02
N PRO A 17 -19.64 5.10 12.58
CA PRO A 17 -19.23 3.85 11.99
C PRO A 17 -18.50 4.11 10.67
N ILE A 18 -17.25 3.63 10.58
CA ILE A 18 -16.44 3.73 9.36
C ILE A 18 -16.57 2.43 8.58
N ALA A 19 -17.03 2.53 7.33
CA ALA A 19 -17.11 1.40 6.42
C ALA A 19 -15.80 1.27 5.61
N ILE A 20 -15.27 0.06 5.51
CA ILE A 20 -14.23 -0.29 4.54
C ILE A 20 -14.94 -0.64 3.24
N ILE A 21 -14.89 0.26 2.27
CA ILE A 21 -15.61 0.13 0.99
C ILE A 21 -14.74 -0.41 -0.14
N GLY A 22 -13.42 -0.47 0.04
CA GLY A 22 -12.49 -1.03 -0.93
C GLY A 22 -11.16 -1.41 -0.28
N MET A 23 -10.48 -2.40 -0.84
CA MET A 23 -9.17 -2.87 -0.39
C MET A 23 -8.31 -3.34 -1.56
N SER A 24 -6.99 -3.25 -1.40
CA SER A 24 -6.01 -3.86 -2.29
C SER A 24 -4.76 -4.19 -1.49
N PHE A 25 -4.07 -5.24 -1.90
CA PHE A 25 -2.82 -5.68 -1.29
C PHE A 25 -2.00 -6.45 -2.32
N GLN A 26 -0.71 -6.58 -2.05
CA GLN A 26 0.20 -7.42 -2.81
C GLN A 26 0.97 -8.30 -1.83
N PHE A 27 0.53 -9.54 -1.68
CA PHE A 27 1.24 -10.54 -0.88
C PHE A 27 2.13 -11.41 -1.78
N PRO A 28 3.05 -12.19 -1.19
CA PRO A 28 3.87 -13.13 -1.94
C PRO A 28 3.02 -14.13 -2.73
N ASP A 29 3.65 -14.76 -3.72
CA ASP A 29 3.04 -15.71 -4.67
C ASP A 29 1.84 -15.12 -5.44
N ASP A 30 0.72 -15.84 -5.48
CA ASP A 30 -0.48 -15.52 -6.25
C ASP A 30 -1.53 -14.73 -5.44
N ALA A 31 -1.23 -14.38 -4.18
CA ALA A 31 -2.13 -13.66 -3.27
C ALA A 31 -2.20 -12.15 -3.57
N THR A 32 -2.60 -11.80 -4.79
CA THR A 32 -2.75 -10.42 -5.29
C THR A 32 -4.21 -9.96 -5.37
N SER A 33 -5.15 -10.80 -4.93
CA SER A 33 -6.58 -10.50 -4.88
C SER A 33 -7.21 -11.07 -3.61
N ALA A 34 -8.37 -10.53 -3.22
CA ALA A 34 -9.15 -11.06 -2.09
C ALA A 34 -9.49 -12.54 -2.26
N GLU A 35 -9.84 -12.95 -3.49
CA GLU A 35 -10.18 -14.35 -3.82
C GLU A 35 -8.96 -15.27 -3.73
N SER A 36 -7.85 -14.90 -4.38
CA SER A 36 -6.64 -15.74 -4.36
C SER A 36 -6.02 -15.82 -2.95
N PHE A 37 -6.05 -14.73 -2.19
CA PHE A 37 -5.64 -14.74 -0.79
C PHE A 37 -6.55 -15.62 0.08
N TRP A 38 -7.86 -15.54 -0.12
CA TRP A 38 -8.82 -16.39 0.59
C TRP A 38 -8.59 -17.88 0.30
N SER A 39 -8.41 -18.24 -0.97
CA SER A 39 -8.09 -19.62 -1.37
C SER A 39 -6.78 -20.10 -0.75
N MET A 40 -5.73 -19.28 -0.78
CA MET A 40 -4.44 -19.60 -0.13
C MET A 40 -4.61 -19.89 1.37
N MET A 41 -5.42 -19.09 2.09
CA MET A 41 -5.70 -19.31 3.50
C MET A 41 -6.51 -20.59 3.74
N MET A 42 -7.53 -20.84 2.92
CA MET A 42 -8.36 -22.05 3.00
C MET A 42 -7.56 -23.33 2.74
N GLU A 43 -6.57 -23.26 1.85
CA GLU A 43 -5.64 -24.34 1.53
C GLU A 43 -4.50 -24.49 2.56
N GLY A 44 -4.32 -23.52 3.47
CA GLY A 44 -3.24 -23.51 4.45
C GLY A 44 -1.84 -23.37 3.81
N ARG A 45 -1.74 -22.75 2.64
CA ARG A 45 -0.46 -22.58 1.93
C ARG A 45 0.46 -21.59 2.66
N CYS A 46 1.74 -21.94 2.76
CA CYS A 46 2.78 -21.06 3.28
C CYS A 46 3.49 -20.36 2.11
N ALA A 47 3.40 -19.04 2.06
CA ALA A 47 4.04 -18.21 1.03
C ALA A 47 5.43 -17.69 1.46
N SER A 48 5.99 -18.25 2.53
CA SER A 48 7.36 -17.94 2.95
C SER A 48 8.34 -18.64 2.03
N ARG A 49 9.23 -17.85 1.43
CA ARG A 49 10.31 -18.34 0.55
C ARG A 49 11.65 -17.93 1.11
N ASP A 50 12.68 -18.71 0.78
CA ASP A 50 14.06 -18.33 1.05
C ASP A 50 14.38 -16.99 0.37
N PHE A 51 15.27 -16.22 0.99
CA PHE A 51 15.63 -14.91 0.48
C PHE A 51 16.34 -15.06 -0.89
N PRO A 52 15.84 -14.42 -1.98
CA PRO A 52 16.40 -14.58 -3.31
C PRO A 52 17.89 -14.17 -3.37
N ALA A 53 18.73 -15.03 -3.97
CA ALA A 53 20.18 -14.82 -4.02
C ALA A 53 20.60 -13.63 -4.88
N ASP A 54 19.77 -13.24 -5.85
CA ASP A 54 19.92 -12.06 -6.70
C ASP A 54 19.70 -10.72 -5.97
N ARG A 55 19.12 -10.74 -4.77
CA ARG A 55 18.92 -9.56 -3.92
C ARG A 55 20.08 -9.27 -2.97
N LEU A 56 20.80 -10.32 -2.58
CA LEU A 56 22.02 -10.18 -1.79
C LEU A 56 23.13 -9.88 -2.79
N GLY A 57 23.48 -8.62 -2.99
CA GLY A 57 24.66 -8.22 -3.78
C GLY A 57 25.97 -8.73 -3.15
N GLY A 58 26.19 -10.04 -3.13
CA GLY A 58 27.25 -10.74 -2.43
C GLY A 58 26.84 -11.28 -1.05
N SER A 59 27.59 -12.28 -0.59
CA SER A 59 27.46 -13.00 0.70
C SER A 59 27.52 -12.15 1.97
N ALA A 60 27.69 -10.82 1.84
CA ALA A 60 27.87 -9.87 2.94
C ALA A 60 26.56 -9.28 3.50
N LEU A 61 25.40 -9.54 2.86
CA LEU A 61 24.10 -8.99 3.27
C LEU A 61 23.17 -10.02 3.95
N TYR A 62 23.65 -11.24 4.20
CA TYR A 62 22.87 -12.26 4.90
C TYR A 62 22.70 -11.86 6.38
N HIS A 63 21.48 -11.44 6.74
CA HIS A 63 21.07 -11.26 8.12
C HIS A 63 20.20 -12.46 8.53
N PRO A 64 20.46 -13.14 9.67
CA PRO A 64 19.75 -14.35 10.09
C PRO A 64 18.27 -14.12 10.49
N ASP A 65 17.75 -12.91 10.33
CA ASP A 65 16.37 -12.53 10.63
C ASP A 65 15.60 -12.35 9.30
N PRO A 66 14.68 -13.27 8.94
CA PRO A 66 13.97 -13.27 7.67
C PRO A 66 12.82 -12.25 7.59
N SER A 67 12.67 -11.35 8.57
CA SER A 67 11.56 -10.38 8.64
C SER A 67 11.59 -9.25 7.59
N ARG A 68 12.61 -9.20 6.71
CA ARG A 68 12.70 -8.21 5.63
C ARG A 68 12.15 -8.77 4.32
N GLY A 69 10.82 -8.87 4.25
CA GLY A 69 10.10 -9.18 3.02
C GLY A 69 10.06 -7.97 2.09
N ASP A 70 11.07 -7.79 1.25
CA ASP A 70 10.91 -6.92 0.08
C ASP A 70 10.11 -7.72 -0.97
N SER A 71 9.01 -7.21 -1.49
CA SER A 71 8.33 -7.83 -2.63
C SER A 71 9.09 -7.49 -3.93
N GLU A 72 8.88 -8.25 -5.00
CA GLU A 72 9.40 -7.90 -6.32
C GLU A 72 8.64 -6.67 -6.86
N LEU A 73 8.99 -5.49 -6.35
CA LEU A 73 8.43 -4.19 -6.75
C LEU A 73 9.09 -3.68 -8.04
N GLY A 74 9.26 -4.58 -9.01
CA GLY A 74 10.00 -4.30 -10.25
C GLY A 74 9.15 -3.55 -11.28
N ALA A 75 7.89 -3.94 -11.44
CA ALA A 75 7.00 -3.34 -12.42
C ALA A 75 6.26 -2.15 -11.82
N PHE A 76 6.32 -0.99 -12.50
CA PHE A 76 5.52 0.19 -12.18
C PHE A 76 5.02 0.81 -13.49
N ASP A 77 3.72 1.04 -13.62
CA ASP A 77 3.12 1.69 -14.80
C ASP A 77 3.29 3.22 -14.73
N ALA A 78 4.51 3.70 -14.98
CA ALA A 78 4.85 5.12 -14.89
C ALA A 78 3.98 6.03 -15.80
N PRO A 79 3.70 5.67 -17.08
CA PRO A 79 2.82 6.46 -17.93
C PRO A 79 1.40 6.62 -17.36
N PHE A 80 0.85 5.59 -16.72
CA PHE A 80 -0.46 5.65 -16.09
C PHE A 80 -0.53 6.75 -15.00
N PHE A 81 0.54 6.90 -14.20
CA PHE A 81 0.65 7.92 -13.17
C PHE A 81 1.18 9.27 -13.68
N SER A 82 1.37 9.44 -14.99
CA SER A 82 1.99 10.63 -15.59
C SER A 82 3.40 10.92 -15.07
N ILE A 83 4.17 9.87 -14.78
CA ILE A 83 5.56 9.93 -14.30
C ILE A 83 6.48 9.49 -15.44
N SER A 84 7.61 10.18 -15.63
CA SER A 84 8.60 9.78 -16.65
C SER A 84 9.38 8.52 -16.23
N ALA A 85 9.95 7.80 -17.21
CA ALA A 85 10.76 6.61 -16.91
C ALA A 85 11.94 6.92 -15.98
N SER A 86 12.63 8.05 -16.20
CA SER A 86 13.76 8.48 -15.36
C SER A 86 13.34 8.84 -13.93
N GLU A 87 12.16 9.44 -13.75
CA GLU A 87 11.64 9.73 -12.42
C GLU A 87 11.22 8.45 -11.71
N ALA A 88 10.54 7.54 -12.41
CA ALA A 88 10.14 6.24 -11.87
C ALA A 88 11.35 5.39 -11.45
N GLU A 89 12.46 5.42 -12.20
CA GLU A 89 13.72 4.76 -11.82
C GLU A 89 14.34 5.34 -10.55
N ALA A 90 14.19 6.65 -10.33
CA ALA A 90 14.69 7.33 -9.14
C ALA A 90 13.75 7.20 -7.92
N MET A 91 12.50 6.77 -8.12
CA MET A 91 11.54 6.59 -7.04
C MET A 91 11.82 5.33 -6.22
N ASP A 92 11.74 5.50 -4.90
CA ASP A 92 11.72 4.40 -3.94
C ASP A 92 10.63 3.38 -4.33
N PRO A 93 10.96 2.07 -4.48
CA PRO A 93 9.99 1.04 -4.83
C PRO A 93 8.74 1.02 -3.95
N GLN A 94 8.84 1.33 -2.66
CA GLN A 94 7.69 1.37 -1.75
C GLN A 94 6.70 2.48 -2.12
N SER A 95 7.21 3.63 -2.57
CA SER A 95 6.36 4.73 -3.05
C SER A 95 5.62 4.36 -4.34
N ARG A 96 6.28 3.63 -5.25
CA ARG A 96 5.66 3.09 -6.47
C ARG A 96 4.56 2.07 -6.14
N ALA A 97 4.85 1.15 -5.21
CA ALA A 97 3.88 0.16 -4.73
C ALA A 97 2.66 0.80 -4.07
N LEU A 98 2.87 1.86 -3.28
CA LEU A 98 1.80 2.60 -2.64
C LEU A 98 0.85 3.22 -3.65
N LEU A 99 1.37 3.85 -4.71
CA LEU A 99 0.55 4.46 -5.76
C LEU A 99 -0.35 3.43 -6.45
N GLU A 100 0.22 2.30 -6.86
CA GLU A 100 -0.55 1.23 -7.51
C GLU A 100 -1.59 0.61 -6.57
N THR A 101 -1.19 0.29 -5.33
CA THR A 101 -2.08 -0.34 -4.36
C THR A 101 -3.25 0.58 -4.00
N THR A 102 -2.98 1.89 -3.85
CA THR A 102 -4.03 2.88 -3.58
C THR A 102 -5.00 2.96 -4.73
N TYR A 103 -4.51 3.01 -5.97
CA TYR A 103 -5.37 3.06 -7.15
C TYR A 103 -6.28 1.82 -7.23
N ARG A 104 -5.71 0.62 -7.09
CA ARG A 104 -6.48 -0.65 -7.10
C ARG A 104 -7.53 -0.71 -5.97
N ALA A 105 -7.23 -0.17 -4.79
CA ALA A 105 -8.18 -0.12 -3.69
C ALA A 105 -9.39 0.78 -4.01
N LEU A 106 -9.16 1.91 -4.69
CA LEU A 106 -10.23 2.79 -5.17
C LEU A 106 -11.10 2.10 -6.24
N GLU A 107 -10.48 1.40 -7.19
CA GLU A 107 -11.20 0.63 -8.20
C GLU A 107 -12.04 -0.49 -7.57
N ASN A 108 -11.48 -1.21 -6.59
CA ASN A 108 -12.19 -2.24 -5.83
C ASN A 108 -13.43 -1.67 -5.14
N GLY A 109 -13.31 -0.47 -4.55
CA GLY A 109 -14.43 0.25 -3.95
C GLY A 109 -15.36 0.94 -4.95
N ARG A 110 -15.15 0.77 -6.27
CA ARG A 110 -15.94 1.41 -7.34
C ARG A 110 -15.94 2.94 -7.28
N HIS A 111 -14.90 3.53 -6.69
CA HIS A 111 -14.73 4.98 -6.64
C HIS A 111 -13.73 5.42 -7.70
N HIS A 112 -14.21 6.07 -8.75
CA HIS A 112 -13.32 6.73 -9.70
C HIS A 112 -12.66 7.96 -9.06
N SER A 113 -11.40 8.21 -9.40
CA SER A 113 -10.61 9.37 -8.93
C SER A 113 -11.37 10.71 -9.09
N THR A 114 -12.13 10.88 -10.19
CA THR A 114 -12.96 12.08 -10.41
C THR A 114 -14.03 12.29 -9.34
N SER A 115 -14.53 11.22 -8.72
CA SER A 115 -15.55 11.27 -7.67
C SER A 115 -14.99 11.75 -6.32
N LEU A 116 -13.66 11.77 -6.15
CA LEU A 116 -12.98 12.19 -4.91
C LEU A 116 -12.48 13.63 -4.97
N LYS A 117 -12.76 14.34 -6.07
CA LYS A 117 -12.49 15.77 -6.17
C LYS A 117 -13.51 16.54 -5.33
N THR A 118 -13.21 16.73 -4.05
CA THR A 118 -13.88 17.76 -3.26
C THR A 118 -13.38 19.11 -3.76
N PRO A 119 -14.25 20.03 -4.23
CA PRO A 119 -13.82 21.40 -4.45
C PRO A 119 -13.38 21.96 -3.10
N TYR A 120 -12.14 22.46 -3.02
CA TYR A 120 -11.76 23.36 -1.95
C TYR A 120 -12.66 24.60 -2.09
N LEU A 121 -13.75 24.65 -1.33
CA LEU A 121 -14.52 25.86 -1.11
C LEU A 121 -13.68 26.74 -0.17
N GLY A 122 -12.94 27.67 -0.78
CA GLY A 122 -12.38 28.84 -0.09
C GLY A 122 -13.39 29.96 0.01
#